data_AF-A0A358DA83-F1
#
_entry.id   AF-A0A358DA83-F1
#
_cell.length_a   1.000
_cell.length_b   1.000
_cell.length_c   1.000
_cell.angle_alpha   90.00
_cell.angle_beta   90.00
_cell.angle_gamma   90.00
#
_symmetry.space_group_name_H-M   'P 1'
#
loop_
_entity.id
_entity.type
_entity.pdbx_description
1 polymer ?
#
loop_
_entity_poly.entity_id
_entity_poly.type
_entity_poly.pdbx_seq_one_letter_code
_entity_poly.pdbx_strand_id
1 'polypeptide(L)'
;DRVYAITPADETTVTAERFGPGSSRASLEATYGAPVASDDEAPGTAIYRAQPGSPVGYRVTYDPTTDTVRTIVVCRCIIGSSSVLDAGLWQIDFDGIGPLTLGMTESEASAAAPDLTKIRDGEWQILEIGLSAVFHDGTLWSISVSRAPSSFGESISGAFLPNARGIRLGNLSGNLGAVFPGGMYRSYVVAGWTQYLVADRSGHLITFTADGASVYGDESIENTMPGLELTGVTVEDAARTLSAATHAEILG
;
A
#
# COMPACT_ATOMS: atom_id res chain seq x y z
N ASP A 1 12.88 21.01 -2.46
CA ASP A 1 11.65 20.80 -3.27
C ASP A 1 11.66 21.63 -4.54
N ARG A 2 11.85 21.00 -5.70
CA ARG A 2 11.62 21.66 -6.99
C ARG A 2 10.25 21.24 -7.50
N VAL A 3 9.26 22.13 -7.32
CA VAL A 3 7.97 22.02 -8.00
C VAL A 3 8.21 22.32 -9.47
N TYR A 4 8.21 21.29 -10.31
CA TYR A 4 8.12 21.48 -11.75
C TYR A 4 6.66 21.79 -12.08
N ALA A 5 6.29 23.08 -12.03
CA ALA A 5 5.03 23.52 -12.60
C ALA A 5 5.16 23.42 -14.11
N ILE A 6 4.56 22.38 -14.71
CA ILE A 6 4.22 22.44 -16.13
C ILE A 6 2.96 23.29 -16.17
N THR A 7 3.14 24.60 -16.12
CA THR A 7 2.07 25.55 -16.45
C THR A 7 1.84 25.39 -17.94
N PRO A 8 0.64 24.99 -18.38
CA PRO A 8 0.35 25.07 -19.79
C PRO A 8 0.35 26.54 -20.19
N ALA A 9 1.33 26.93 -21.01
CA ALA A 9 1.56 28.32 -21.41
C ALA A 9 0.58 28.78 -22.50
N ASP A 10 -0.34 27.92 -22.94
CA ASP A 10 -1.25 28.13 -24.06
C ASP A 10 -2.65 27.61 -23.72
N GLU A 11 -3.69 28.40 -24.08
CA GLU A 11 -5.11 28.09 -24.00
C GLU A 11 -5.51 26.81 -24.74
N THR A 12 -4.66 26.30 -25.65
CA THR A 12 -4.87 25.02 -26.35
C THR A 12 -4.49 23.78 -25.53
N THR A 13 -3.83 23.94 -24.38
CA THR A 13 -3.38 22.78 -23.61
C THR A 13 -4.52 22.23 -22.76
N VAL A 14 -4.80 20.95 -22.97
CA VAL A 14 -5.87 20.21 -22.30
C VAL A 14 -5.34 18.95 -21.62
N THR A 15 -6.10 18.39 -20.67
CA THR A 15 -5.81 17.04 -20.15
C THR A 15 -5.99 15.98 -21.25
N ALA A 16 -5.61 14.71 -21.00
CA ALA A 16 -5.78 13.64 -21.97
C ALA A 16 -7.26 13.43 -22.37
N GLU A 17 -8.17 13.75 -21.47
CA GLU A 17 -9.63 13.73 -21.51
C GLU A 17 -10.20 15.02 -22.12
N ARG A 18 -9.32 15.93 -22.58
CA ARG A 18 -9.63 17.19 -23.25
C ARG A 18 -10.27 18.28 -22.38
N PHE A 19 -10.02 18.25 -21.06
CA PHE A 19 -10.39 19.37 -20.19
C PHE A 19 -9.39 20.51 -20.27
N GLY A 20 -9.88 21.74 -20.42
CA GLY A 20 -9.10 22.97 -20.47
C GLY A 20 -9.97 24.21 -20.26
N PRO A 21 -9.46 25.42 -20.56
CA PRO A 21 -10.22 26.66 -20.42
C PRO A 21 -11.61 26.59 -21.07
N GLY A 22 -12.65 27.01 -20.35
CA GLY A 22 -14.05 26.95 -20.78
C GLY A 22 -14.79 25.64 -20.45
N SER A 23 -14.10 24.59 -19.99
CA SER A 23 -14.76 23.37 -19.49
C SER A 23 -15.56 23.67 -18.23
N SER A 24 -16.70 23.00 -17.99
CA SER A 24 -17.47 23.19 -16.76
C SER A 24 -16.90 22.37 -15.59
N ARG A 25 -17.09 22.86 -14.36
CA ARG A 25 -16.77 22.09 -13.13
C ARG A 25 -17.49 20.74 -13.10
N ALA A 26 -18.78 20.73 -13.43
CA ALA A 26 -19.60 19.52 -13.42
C ALA A 26 -19.04 18.40 -14.31
N SER A 27 -18.51 18.73 -15.50
CA SER A 27 -17.91 17.72 -16.39
C SER A 27 -16.57 17.19 -15.87
N LEU A 28 -15.78 18.02 -15.19
CA LEU A 28 -14.58 17.57 -14.48
C LEU A 28 -14.95 16.61 -13.35
N GLU A 29 -15.92 16.97 -12.52
CA GLU A 29 -16.34 16.15 -11.37
C GLU A 29 -16.97 14.82 -11.80
N ALA A 30 -17.67 14.79 -12.94
CA ALA A 30 -18.16 13.56 -13.53
C ALA A 30 -17.02 12.61 -13.98
N THR A 31 -15.83 13.13 -14.27
CA THR A 31 -14.70 12.34 -14.78
C THR A 31 -13.70 11.98 -13.69
N TYR A 32 -13.31 12.95 -12.85
CA TYR A 32 -12.28 12.79 -11.83
C TYR A 32 -12.84 12.63 -10.41
N GLY A 33 -14.15 12.76 -10.24
CA GLY A 33 -14.81 12.81 -8.94
C GLY A 33 -14.76 14.19 -8.29
N ALA A 34 -15.27 14.28 -7.06
CA ALA A 34 -15.23 15.49 -6.26
C ALA A 34 -13.79 15.95 -5.99
N PRO A 35 -13.54 17.27 -5.87
CA PRO A 35 -12.22 17.77 -5.53
C PRO A 35 -11.74 17.24 -4.16
N VAL A 36 -10.45 16.92 -4.07
CA VAL A 36 -9.85 16.37 -2.85
C VAL A 36 -9.45 17.47 -1.85
N ALA A 37 -9.31 18.71 -2.33
CA ALA A 37 -9.05 19.88 -1.51
C ALA A 37 -9.49 21.15 -2.25
N SER A 38 -9.86 22.17 -1.50
CA SER A 38 -9.88 23.56 -1.94
C SER A 38 -8.54 24.22 -1.63
N ASP A 39 -8.14 25.20 -2.44
CA ASP A 39 -6.95 26.00 -2.15
C ASP A 39 -7.36 27.27 -1.39
N ASP A 40 -7.14 27.28 -0.08
CA ASP A 40 -7.52 28.39 0.80
C ASP A 40 -6.75 29.69 0.48
N GLU A 41 -5.55 29.57 -0.12
CA GLU A 41 -4.74 30.72 -0.53
C GLU A 41 -5.15 31.28 -1.91
N ALA A 42 -5.93 30.51 -2.69
CA ALA A 42 -6.39 30.89 -4.01
C ALA A 42 -7.90 30.61 -4.18
N PRO A 43 -8.79 31.46 -3.63
CA PRO A 43 -10.24 31.31 -3.71
C PRO A 43 -10.72 31.05 -5.14
N GLY A 44 -11.59 30.06 -5.31
CA GLY A 44 -12.04 29.62 -6.64
C GLY A 44 -11.10 28.59 -7.30
N THR A 45 -10.17 28.02 -6.55
CA THR A 45 -9.31 26.92 -6.99
C THR A 45 -9.66 25.62 -6.27
N ALA A 46 -9.71 24.52 -7.03
CA ALA A 46 -9.93 23.18 -6.52
C ALA A 46 -8.83 22.24 -7.01
N ILE A 47 -8.51 21.24 -6.19
CA ILE A 47 -7.49 20.23 -6.51
C ILE A 47 -8.21 18.92 -6.83
N TYR A 48 -7.95 18.40 -8.03
CA TYR A 48 -8.44 17.09 -8.49
C TYR A 48 -7.29 16.11 -8.55
N ARG A 49 -7.59 14.84 -8.34
CA ARG A 49 -6.61 13.78 -8.52
C ARG A 49 -6.58 13.38 -10.00
N ALA A 50 -5.39 13.35 -10.60
CA ALA A 50 -5.27 13.05 -12.03
C ALA A 50 -5.60 11.58 -12.34
N GLN A 51 -5.25 10.69 -11.42
CA GLN A 51 -5.61 9.27 -11.44
C GLN A 51 -5.81 8.79 -10.00
N PRO A 52 -6.75 7.87 -9.74
CA PRO A 52 -6.87 7.24 -8.42
C PRO A 52 -5.50 6.75 -7.93
N GLY A 53 -5.13 7.14 -6.71
CA GLY A 53 -3.85 6.75 -6.11
C GLY A 53 -2.59 7.49 -6.61
N SER A 54 -2.69 8.53 -7.44
CA SER A 54 -1.53 9.28 -7.93
C SER A 54 -1.21 10.51 -7.05
N PRO A 55 0.06 10.79 -6.69
CA PRO A 55 0.46 12.04 -6.04
C PRO A 55 0.42 13.23 -7.02
N VAL A 56 0.15 12.96 -8.30
CA VAL A 56 -0.06 13.97 -9.34
C VAL A 56 -1.54 14.34 -9.35
N GLY A 57 -1.79 15.63 -9.20
CA GLY A 57 -3.12 16.24 -9.28
C GLY A 57 -3.17 17.35 -10.31
N TYR A 58 -4.40 17.81 -10.54
CA TYR A 58 -4.72 19.00 -11.29
C TYR A 58 -5.15 20.09 -10.31
N ARG A 59 -4.39 21.18 -10.23
CA ARG A 59 -4.87 22.42 -9.60
C ARG A 59 -5.67 23.19 -10.64
N VAL A 60 -6.97 23.33 -10.42
CA VAL A 60 -7.93 23.91 -11.35
C VAL A 60 -8.50 25.19 -10.78
N THR A 61 -8.31 26.29 -11.48
CA THR A 61 -8.90 27.59 -11.10
C THR A 61 -10.10 27.86 -11.97
N TYR A 62 -11.20 28.29 -11.37
CA TYR A 62 -12.47 28.56 -12.02
C TYR A 62 -12.72 30.06 -12.19
N ASP A 63 -13.46 30.42 -13.24
CA ASP A 63 -14.07 31.74 -13.32
C ASP A 63 -15.26 31.79 -12.34
N PRO A 64 -15.26 32.76 -11.39
CA PRO A 64 -16.29 32.81 -10.35
C PRO A 64 -17.67 33.18 -10.89
N THR A 65 -17.78 33.69 -12.11
CA THR A 65 -19.04 34.13 -12.71
C THR A 65 -19.73 33.02 -13.48
N THR A 66 -18.94 32.20 -14.19
CA THR A 66 -19.45 31.17 -15.11
C THR A 66 -19.23 29.74 -14.61
N ASP A 67 -18.47 29.56 -13.53
CA ASP A 67 -18.06 28.25 -12.98
C ASP A 67 -17.36 27.34 -14.00
N THR A 68 -16.67 27.97 -14.95
CA THR A 68 -15.87 27.30 -15.98
C THR A 68 -14.39 27.35 -15.62
N VAL A 69 -13.65 26.33 -16.02
CA VAL A 69 -12.20 26.24 -15.90
C VAL A 69 -11.55 27.45 -16.58
N ARG A 70 -10.68 28.15 -15.86
CA ARG A 70 -9.78 29.19 -16.40
C ARG A 70 -8.40 28.62 -16.67
N THR A 71 -7.86 27.84 -15.72
CA THR A 71 -6.53 27.22 -15.84
C THR A 71 -6.53 25.85 -15.18
N ILE A 72 -5.74 24.93 -15.76
CA ILE A 72 -5.41 23.63 -15.17
C ILE A 72 -3.89 23.55 -15.07
N VAL A 73 -3.36 23.30 -13.88
CA VAL A 73 -1.93 23.10 -13.66
C VAL A 73 -1.71 21.68 -13.15
N VAL A 74 -0.86 20.92 -13.83
CA VAL A 74 -0.42 19.61 -13.34
C VAL A 74 0.59 19.83 -12.22
N CYS A 75 0.31 19.29 -11.04
CA CYS A 75 1.13 19.50 -9.86
C CYS A 75 1.28 18.23 -9.01
N ARG A 76 2.33 18.18 -8.19
CA ARG A 76 2.44 17.25 -7.05
C ARG A 76 1.86 17.91 -5.79
N CYS A 77 0.62 18.33 -5.90
CA CYS A 77 -0.11 19.15 -4.93
C CYS A 77 -0.98 18.31 -3.98
N ILE A 78 -1.03 17.00 -4.20
CA ILE A 78 -1.70 16.05 -3.30
C ILE A 78 -0.62 15.49 -2.40
N ILE A 79 -0.38 16.17 -1.27
CA ILE A 79 0.57 15.78 -0.23
C ILE A 79 -0.25 15.50 1.04
N GLY A 80 -0.10 14.30 1.61
CA GLY A 80 -0.59 14.05 2.97
C GLY A 80 -2.01 13.49 3.13
N SER A 81 -2.53 12.73 2.16
CA SER A 81 -3.63 11.79 2.45
C SER A 81 -3.08 10.37 2.35
N SER A 82 -2.58 9.80 3.45
CA SER A 82 -2.44 8.35 3.60
C SER A 82 -3.83 7.73 3.66
N SER A 83 -4.54 7.81 2.52
CA SER A 83 -5.79 7.10 2.32
C SER A 83 -5.48 5.73 1.74
N VAL A 84 -6.27 4.72 2.09
CA VAL A 84 -6.37 3.40 1.45
C VAL A 84 -6.11 3.43 -0.08
N LEU A 85 -6.55 4.49 -0.76
CA LEU A 85 -6.46 4.68 -2.21
C LEU A 85 -5.03 4.85 -2.74
N ASP A 86 -4.04 5.17 -1.91
CA ASP A 86 -2.61 5.31 -2.27
C ASP A 86 -1.76 4.08 -1.87
N ALA A 87 -2.36 3.03 -1.28
CA ALA A 87 -1.65 1.85 -0.79
C ALA A 87 -0.86 1.09 -1.87
N GLY A 88 -1.31 1.15 -3.13
CA GLY A 88 -0.60 0.58 -4.28
C GLY A 88 0.78 1.19 -4.56
N LEU A 89 1.06 2.37 -4.00
CA LEU A 89 2.34 3.07 -4.05
C LEU A 89 3.24 2.78 -2.85
N TRP A 90 2.70 2.25 -1.75
CA TRP A 90 3.47 1.99 -0.55
C TRP A 90 4.55 0.96 -0.83
N GLN A 91 5.73 1.22 -0.29
CA GLN A 91 6.83 0.27 -0.32
C GLN A 91 6.79 -0.61 0.91
N ILE A 92 7.11 -1.88 0.70
CA ILE A 92 7.42 -2.84 1.75
C ILE A 92 8.94 -2.92 1.83
N ASP A 93 9.48 -2.52 2.96
CA ASP A 93 10.89 -2.60 3.31
C ASP A 93 11.06 -3.38 4.62
N PHE A 94 12.31 -3.64 5.01
CA PHE A 94 12.59 -4.37 6.24
C PHE A 94 12.10 -3.64 7.49
N ASP A 95 11.98 -2.32 7.44
CA ASP A 95 11.58 -1.52 8.58
C ASP A 95 10.06 -1.30 8.64
N GLY A 96 9.30 -1.65 7.60
CA GLY A 96 7.84 -1.56 7.63
C GLY A 96 7.13 -1.50 6.28
N ILE A 97 5.89 -1.01 6.28
CA ILE A 97 5.01 -0.94 5.11
C ILE A 97 4.38 0.45 5.01
N GLY A 98 4.72 1.17 3.94
CA GLY A 98 4.19 2.50 3.69
C GLY A 98 4.54 3.48 4.83
N PRO A 99 3.54 4.15 5.45
CA PRO A 99 3.78 5.08 6.55
C PRO A 99 4.04 4.38 7.90
N LEU A 100 3.86 3.06 7.99
CA LEU A 100 4.02 2.31 9.23
C LEU A 100 5.44 1.74 9.33
N THR A 101 6.09 1.96 10.47
CA THR A 101 7.45 1.47 10.76
C THR A 101 7.46 0.67 12.05
N LEU A 102 8.21 -0.44 12.07
CA LEU A 102 8.45 -1.22 13.27
C LEU A 102 8.99 -0.32 14.41
N GLY A 103 8.54 -0.57 15.63
CA GLY A 103 8.89 0.20 16.82
C GLY A 103 7.99 1.41 17.10
N MET A 104 7.15 1.85 16.16
CA MET A 104 6.16 2.92 16.40
C MET A 104 5.23 2.56 17.57
N THR A 105 4.89 3.54 18.40
CA THR A 105 3.81 3.41 19.37
C THR A 105 2.43 3.39 18.69
N GLU A 106 1.38 2.94 19.39
CA GLU A 106 0.00 3.00 18.87
C GLU A 106 -0.39 4.44 18.43
N SER A 107 0.05 5.46 19.19
CA SER A 107 -0.22 6.86 18.87
C SER A 107 0.50 7.35 17.62
N GLU A 108 1.74 6.90 17.40
CA GLU A 108 2.51 7.28 16.20
C GLU A 108 1.96 6.57 14.97
N ALA A 109 1.63 5.29 15.08
CA ALA A 109 1.08 4.50 13.99
C ALA A 109 -0.29 5.02 13.53
N SER A 110 -1.19 5.35 14.47
CA SER A 110 -2.49 5.94 14.14
C SER A 110 -2.39 7.35 13.56
N ALA A 111 -1.38 8.13 13.96
CA ALA A 111 -1.12 9.42 13.33
C ALA A 111 -0.54 9.29 11.90
N ALA A 112 0.30 8.28 11.65
CA ALA A 112 0.93 8.03 10.36
C ALA A 112 -0.04 7.41 9.34
N ALA A 113 -0.93 6.54 9.80
CA ALA A 113 -1.98 5.90 9.02
C ALA A 113 -3.35 6.15 9.69
N PRO A 114 -4.04 7.26 9.35
CA PRO A 114 -5.33 7.61 9.96
C PRO A 114 -6.44 6.57 9.75
N ASP A 115 -6.35 5.78 8.68
CA ASP A 115 -7.28 4.68 8.37
C ASP A 115 -7.00 3.41 9.21
N LEU A 116 -5.93 3.40 10.01
CA LEU A 116 -5.58 2.27 10.87
C LEU A 116 -6.51 2.23 12.09
N THR A 117 -7.32 1.18 12.18
CA THR A 117 -8.35 1.02 13.21
C THR A 117 -8.00 -0.08 14.19
N LYS A 118 -8.18 0.16 15.50
CA LYS A 118 -7.98 -0.87 16.54
C LYS A 118 -9.14 -1.86 16.51
N ILE A 119 -8.85 -3.14 16.32
CA ILE A 119 -9.85 -4.22 16.31
C ILE A 119 -9.97 -4.85 17.70
N ARG A 120 -8.83 -5.10 18.35
CA ARG A 120 -8.74 -5.56 19.73
C ARG A 120 -7.41 -5.10 20.32
N ASP A 121 -7.15 -5.45 21.58
CA ASP A 121 -5.92 -5.01 22.21
C ASP A 121 -4.68 -5.56 21.49
N GLY A 122 -3.74 -4.66 21.19
CA GLY A 122 -2.54 -4.98 20.41
C GLY A 122 -2.77 -5.28 18.91
N GLU A 123 -4.00 -5.24 18.38
CA GLU A 123 -4.27 -5.59 16.98
C GLU A 123 -5.09 -4.53 16.26
N TRP A 124 -4.52 -4.06 15.15
CA TRP A 124 -5.04 -2.97 14.35
C TRP A 124 -5.08 -3.35 12.88
N GLN A 125 -6.01 -2.77 12.10
CA GLN A 125 -6.22 -3.13 10.71
C GLN A 125 -6.59 -1.92 9.83
N ILE A 126 -6.21 -2.01 8.55
CA ILE A 126 -6.81 -1.24 7.45
C ILE A 126 -7.48 -2.28 6.54
N LEU A 127 -8.80 -2.42 6.70
CA LEU A 127 -9.54 -3.53 6.12
C LEU A 127 -9.50 -3.53 4.60
N GLU A 128 -9.59 -2.34 4.01
CA GLU A 128 -9.72 -2.12 2.57
C GLU A 128 -8.47 -2.51 1.78
N ILE A 129 -7.31 -2.58 2.43
CA ILE A 129 -6.05 -3.07 1.84
C ILE A 129 -5.56 -4.36 2.50
N GLY A 130 -6.39 -4.98 3.33
CA GLY A 130 -6.03 -6.21 4.04
C GLY A 130 -4.76 -6.08 4.88
N LEU A 131 -4.50 -4.89 5.43
CA LEU A 131 -3.35 -4.63 6.28
C LEU A 131 -3.70 -4.94 7.73
N SER A 132 -2.82 -5.66 8.42
CA SER A 132 -2.87 -5.90 9.86
C SER A 132 -1.58 -5.44 10.51
N ALA A 133 -1.70 -4.75 11.63
CA ALA A 133 -0.60 -4.27 12.46
C ALA A 133 -0.75 -4.84 13.87
N VAL A 134 0.31 -5.45 14.39
CA VAL A 134 0.34 -6.06 15.72
C VAL A 134 1.32 -5.30 16.60
N PHE A 135 0.83 -4.83 17.74
CA PHE A 135 1.60 -4.17 18.77
C PHE A 135 1.91 -5.14 19.91
N HIS A 136 3.15 -5.12 20.36
CA HIS A 136 3.62 -5.85 21.53
C HIS A 136 4.34 -4.88 22.45
N ASP A 137 4.06 -4.93 23.75
CA ASP A 137 4.58 -3.99 24.75
C ASP A 137 4.44 -2.51 24.34
N GLY A 138 3.31 -2.17 23.69
CA GLY A 138 3.00 -0.81 23.24
C GLY A 138 3.75 -0.34 21.99
N THR A 139 4.51 -1.21 21.32
CA THR A 139 5.25 -0.88 20.09
C THR A 139 4.88 -1.81 18.93
N LEU A 140 4.88 -1.26 17.71
CA LEU A 140 4.52 -1.95 16.49
C LEU A 140 5.58 -3.02 16.19
N TRP A 141 5.17 -4.28 16.24
CA TRP A 141 6.06 -5.43 16.17
C TRP A 141 5.95 -6.17 14.83
N SER A 142 4.76 -6.20 14.24
CA SER A 142 4.53 -6.85 12.96
C SER A 142 3.53 -6.07 12.11
N ILE A 143 3.79 -6.00 10.82
CA ILE A 143 2.89 -5.41 9.83
C ILE A 143 2.73 -6.42 8.70
N SER A 144 1.50 -6.81 8.38
CA SER A 144 1.21 -7.73 7.30
C SER A 144 0.18 -7.14 6.34
N VAL A 145 0.27 -7.55 5.08
CA VAL A 145 -0.71 -7.25 4.03
C VAL A 145 -1.07 -8.56 3.36
N SER A 146 -2.37 -8.82 3.20
CA SER A 146 -2.91 -10.02 2.54
C SER A 146 -3.93 -9.66 1.48
N ARG A 147 -3.95 -10.43 0.38
CA ARG A 147 -5.00 -10.36 -0.64
C ARG A 147 -6.35 -10.86 -0.15
N ALA A 148 -6.38 -11.68 0.90
CA ALA A 148 -7.59 -12.13 1.55
C ALA A 148 -7.48 -11.76 3.02
N PRO A 149 -8.00 -10.59 3.47
CA PRO A 149 -8.26 -10.42 4.89
C PRO A 149 -9.18 -11.57 5.28
N SER A 150 -8.79 -12.33 6.31
CA SER A 150 -9.28 -13.68 6.65
C SER A 150 -10.79 -13.82 6.94
N SER A 151 -11.60 -12.82 6.62
CA SER A 151 -13.01 -12.69 6.98
C SER A 151 -13.98 -12.29 5.84
N PHE A 152 -13.54 -11.95 4.62
CA PHE A 152 -14.44 -11.33 3.62
C PHE A 152 -14.57 -12.00 2.25
N GLY A 153 -13.86 -13.08 1.95
CA GLY A 153 -14.10 -13.92 0.76
C GLY A 153 -13.78 -13.31 -0.62
N GLU A 154 -13.64 -11.99 -0.73
CA GLU A 154 -13.19 -11.33 -1.96
C GLU A 154 -11.68 -11.05 -1.91
N SER A 155 -10.99 -11.45 -2.99
CA SER A 155 -9.55 -11.19 -3.12
C SER A 155 -9.32 -9.76 -3.60
N ILE A 156 -8.56 -8.98 -2.81
CA ILE A 156 -8.10 -7.65 -3.22
C ILE A 156 -7.07 -7.82 -4.34
N SER A 157 -7.23 -7.05 -5.42
CA SER A 157 -6.24 -7.02 -6.50
C SER A 157 -4.91 -6.46 -5.99
N GLY A 158 -3.83 -7.21 -6.16
CA GLY A 158 -2.50 -6.81 -5.70
C GLY A 158 -1.90 -5.58 -6.41
N ALA A 159 -2.55 -5.09 -7.48
CA ALA A 159 -2.21 -3.80 -8.08
C ALA A 159 -2.47 -2.62 -7.13
N PHE A 160 -3.42 -2.77 -6.20
CA PHE A 160 -3.79 -1.76 -5.21
C PHE A 160 -3.12 -1.97 -3.86
N LEU A 161 -2.29 -3.02 -3.73
CA LEU A 161 -1.60 -3.35 -2.50
C LEU A 161 -0.14 -2.85 -2.53
N PRO A 162 0.47 -2.63 -1.35
CA PRO A 162 1.89 -2.33 -1.21
C PRO A 162 2.78 -3.33 -1.97
N ASN A 163 3.96 -2.88 -2.39
CA ASN A 163 4.89 -3.69 -3.17
C ASN A 163 6.31 -3.66 -2.57
N ALA A 164 7.03 -4.76 -2.73
CA ALA A 164 8.38 -4.92 -2.21
C ALA A 164 9.36 -4.90 -3.40
N ARG A 165 10.02 -3.76 -3.65
CA ARG A 165 10.97 -3.60 -4.78
C ARG A 165 10.38 -4.03 -6.14
N GLY A 166 9.12 -3.67 -6.37
CA GLY A 166 8.38 -4.05 -7.59
C GLY A 166 7.75 -5.43 -7.57
N ILE A 167 7.99 -6.26 -6.55
CA ILE A 167 7.23 -7.50 -6.32
C ILE A 167 5.88 -7.13 -5.71
N ARG A 168 4.79 -7.51 -6.39
CA ARG A 168 3.41 -7.31 -5.94
C ARG A 168 2.80 -8.62 -5.49
N LEU A 169 1.84 -8.52 -4.58
CA LEU A 169 0.91 -9.61 -4.32
C LEU A 169 0.17 -9.97 -5.63
N GLY A 170 -0.04 -11.26 -5.87
CA GLY A 170 -0.52 -11.77 -7.16
C GLY A 170 0.56 -11.99 -8.22
N ASN A 171 1.82 -11.56 -7.99
CA ASN A 171 2.92 -12.03 -8.83
C ASN A 171 3.31 -13.46 -8.47
N LEU A 172 3.89 -14.15 -9.45
CA LEU A 172 4.53 -15.44 -9.21
C LEU A 172 5.82 -15.25 -8.41
N SER A 173 6.03 -16.10 -7.42
CA SER A 173 7.17 -16.13 -6.50
C SER A 173 8.55 -16.37 -7.16
N GLY A 174 8.58 -16.78 -8.43
CA GLY A 174 9.81 -17.19 -9.13
C GLY A 174 10.90 -16.11 -9.18
N ASN A 175 10.52 -14.83 -9.02
CA ASN A 175 11.44 -13.69 -9.05
C ASN A 175 11.97 -13.27 -7.67
N LEU A 176 11.49 -13.87 -6.57
CA LEU A 176 11.84 -13.44 -5.21
C LEU A 176 13.35 -13.53 -4.94
N GLY A 177 13.99 -14.64 -5.30
CA GLY A 177 15.42 -14.84 -5.06
C GLY A 177 16.33 -13.90 -5.85
N ALA A 178 15.84 -13.37 -6.98
CA ALA A 178 16.58 -12.38 -7.76
C ALA A 178 16.48 -10.97 -7.15
N VAL A 179 15.31 -10.61 -6.61
CA VAL A 179 15.06 -9.27 -6.03
C VAL A 179 15.53 -9.18 -4.57
N PHE A 180 15.42 -10.29 -3.84
CA PHE A 180 15.81 -10.44 -2.45
C PHE A 180 16.78 -11.62 -2.30
N PRO A 181 18.05 -11.45 -2.70
CA PRO A 181 19.03 -12.53 -2.60
C PRO A 181 19.28 -12.92 -1.14
N GLY A 182 19.53 -14.21 -0.90
CA GLY A 182 19.89 -14.74 0.42
C GLY A 182 18.72 -15.16 1.31
N GLY A 183 17.48 -15.11 0.81
CA GLY A 183 16.33 -15.64 1.54
C GLY A 183 16.24 -17.18 1.56
N MET A 184 15.40 -17.69 2.44
CA MET A 184 15.16 -19.12 2.69
C MET A 184 13.71 -19.48 2.41
N TYR A 185 13.48 -20.66 1.83
CA TYR A 185 12.14 -21.21 1.64
C TYR A 185 11.71 -22.06 2.84
N ARG A 186 10.47 -21.86 3.31
CA ARG A 186 9.83 -22.67 4.36
C ARG A 186 8.46 -23.13 3.88
N SER A 187 8.21 -24.44 3.84
CA SER A 187 6.89 -24.98 3.47
C SER A 187 6.14 -25.47 4.71
N TYR A 188 4.85 -25.14 4.82
CA TYR A 188 3.97 -25.65 5.87
C TYR A 188 2.92 -26.57 5.25
N VAL A 189 3.25 -27.85 5.18
CA VAL A 189 2.47 -28.89 4.47
C VAL A 189 1.04 -29.06 5.03
N VAL A 190 0.80 -28.77 6.31
CA VAL A 190 -0.53 -28.89 6.94
C VAL A 190 -1.42 -27.65 6.77
N ALA A 191 -0.83 -26.48 6.49
CA ALA A 191 -1.57 -25.22 6.29
C ALA A 191 -1.73 -24.86 4.81
N GLY A 192 -1.15 -25.67 3.91
CA GLY A 192 -1.25 -25.46 2.46
C GLY A 192 -0.46 -24.28 1.93
N TRP A 193 0.39 -23.62 2.73
CA TRP A 193 1.10 -22.41 2.32
C TRP A 193 2.62 -22.58 2.35
N THR A 194 3.30 -21.85 1.47
CA THR A 194 4.76 -21.79 1.39
C THR A 194 5.25 -20.36 1.60
N GLN A 195 6.38 -20.21 2.28
CA GLN A 195 6.98 -18.93 2.64
C GLN A 195 8.39 -18.76 2.06
N TYR A 196 8.75 -17.50 1.76
CA TYR A 196 10.10 -17.05 1.50
C TYR A 196 10.46 -15.98 2.52
N LEU A 197 11.50 -16.22 3.28
CA LEU A 197 11.91 -15.37 4.38
C LEU A 197 13.27 -14.76 4.05
N VAL A 198 13.38 -13.46 4.19
CA VAL A 198 14.64 -12.73 4.00
C VAL A 198 14.84 -11.87 5.23
N ALA A 199 16.05 -11.88 5.79
CA ALA A 199 16.41 -11.04 6.92
C ALA A 199 17.43 -9.97 6.51
N ASP A 200 17.34 -8.79 7.12
CA ASP A 200 18.40 -7.79 7.03
C ASP A 200 19.48 -8.01 8.10
N ARG A 201 20.46 -7.11 8.16
CA ARG A 201 21.54 -7.18 9.16
C ARG A 201 21.11 -6.78 10.57
N SER A 202 19.98 -6.08 10.69
CA SER A 202 19.41 -5.60 11.94
C SER A 202 18.52 -6.66 12.60
N GLY A 203 18.19 -7.75 11.89
CA GLY A 203 17.31 -8.81 12.36
C GLY A 203 15.83 -8.57 12.01
N HIS A 204 15.53 -7.61 11.14
CA HIS A 204 14.20 -7.45 10.57
C HIS A 204 13.97 -8.47 9.46
N LEU A 205 12.75 -8.99 9.38
CA LEU A 205 12.37 -10.07 8.48
C LEU A 205 11.27 -9.60 7.53
N ILE A 206 11.41 -9.94 6.25
CA ILE A 206 10.32 -9.89 5.28
C ILE A 206 9.96 -11.34 4.94
N THR A 207 8.71 -11.70 5.20
CA THR A 207 8.13 -13.01 4.91
C THR A 207 7.09 -12.88 3.80
N PHE A 208 7.38 -13.45 2.63
CA PHE A 208 6.41 -13.59 1.53
C PHE A 208 5.67 -14.91 1.68
N THR A 209 4.35 -14.89 1.64
CA THR A 209 3.48 -16.06 1.71
C THR A 209 2.84 -16.30 0.35
N ALA A 210 2.83 -17.56 -0.08
CA ALA A 210 2.13 -18.02 -1.27
C ALA A 210 1.20 -19.18 -0.89
N ASP A 211 0.01 -19.19 -1.49
CA ASP A 211 -0.94 -20.29 -1.32
C ASP A 211 -0.54 -21.46 -2.23
N GLY A 212 -0.33 -22.63 -1.63
CA GLY A 212 -0.05 -23.90 -2.30
C GLY A 212 -1.26 -24.83 -2.31
N ALA A 213 -2.43 -24.41 -1.81
CA ALA A 213 -3.60 -25.27 -1.63
C ALA A 213 -4.20 -25.81 -2.93
N SER A 214 -3.86 -25.25 -4.10
CA SER A 214 -4.27 -25.81 -5.40
C SER A 214 -3.48 -27.05 -5.83
N VAL A 215 -2.44 -27.45 -5.08
CA VAL A 215 -1.53 -28.54 -5.45
C VAL A 215 -1.83 -29.86 -4.70
N TYR A 216 -2.88 -29.91 -3.86
CA TYR A 216 -3.26 -31.11 -3.09
C TYR A 216 -3.79 -32.30 -3.92
N GLY A 217 -3.78 -32.22 -5.26
CA GLY A 217 -4.26 -33.28 -6.14
C GLY A 217 -3.18 -34.21 -6.71
N ASP A 218 -1.90 -33.90 -6.53
CA ASP A 218 -0.80 -34.69 -7.09
C ASP A 218 0.33 -34.79 -6.06
N GLU A 219 0.48 -35.97 -5.44
CA GLU A 219 1.52 -36.29 -4.44
C GLU A 219 2.96 -36.17 -5.00
N SER A 220 3.14 -35.71 -6.25
CA SER A 220 4.43 -35.58 -6.93
C SER A 220 4.89 -34.16 -7.23
N ILE A 221 4.09 -33.12 -6.95
CA ILE A 221 4.58 -31.74 -7.12
C ILE A 221 5.33 -31.37 -5.85
N GLU A 222 6.66 -31.37 -5.94
CA GLU A 222 7.51 -30.70 -4.97
C GLU A 222 6.90 -29.31 -4.71
N ASN A 223 6.41 -29.07 -3.49
CA ASN A 223 5.93 -27.77 -2.97
C ASN A 223 7.09 -26.76 -2.92
N THR A 224 7.70 -26.54 -4.07
CA THR A 224 8.78 -25.62 -4.29
C THR A 224 8.10 -24.32 -4.62
N MET A 225 8.36 -23.33 -3.76
CA MET A 225 7.72 -22.04 -3.89
C MET A 225 7.75 -21.44 -5.29
N PRO A 226 8.81 -21.58 -6.13
CA PRO A 226 8.86 -20.97 -7.45
C PRO A 226 7.63 -21.29 -8.31
N GLY A 227 6.91 -20.24 -8.72
CA GLY A 227 5.71 -20.38 -9.57
C GLY A 227 4.38 -20.35 -8.81
N LEU A 228 4.40 -20.27 -7.48
CA LEU A 228 3.20 -19.99 -6.68
C LEU A 228 2.86 -18.50 -6.68
N GLU A 229 1.56 -18.21 -6.64
CA GLU A 229 1.07 -16.83 -6.54
C GLU A 229 1.24 -16.29 -5.12
N LEU A 230 1.81 -15.10 -5.00
CA LEU A 230 1.98 -14.42 -3.72
C LEU A 230 0.64 -13.92 -3.17
N THR A 231 0.31 -14.31 -1.95
CA THR A 231 -0.95 -13.98 -1.28
C THR A 231 -0.79 -13.03 -0.11
N GLY A 232 0.38 -12.99 0.51
CA GLY A 232 0.67 -12.05 1.60
C GLY A 232 2.14 -11.71 1.76
N VAL A 233 2.41 -10.59 2.42
CA VAL A 233 3.75 -10.20 2.89
C VAL A 233 3.64 -9.75 4.34
N THR A 234 4.61 -10.15 5.17
CA THR A 234 4.73 -9.71 6.57
C THR A 234 6.12 -9.13 6.80
N VAL A 235 6.18 -8.03 7.53
CA VAL A 235 7.41 -7.42 8.04
C VAL A 235 7.40 -7.52 9.56
N GLU A 236 8.47 -8.02 10.16
CA GLU A 236 8.55 -8.24 11.61
C GLU A 236 9.98 -8.09 12.16
N ASP A 237 10.10 -7.77 13.44
CA ASP A 237 11.37 -7.79 14.18
C ASP A 237 11.65 -9.22 14.69
N ALA A 238 12.55 -9.94 14.01
CA ALA A 238 12.88 -11.34 14.33
C ALA A 238 13.66 -11.50 15.64
N ALA A 239 14.38 -10.47 16.09
CA ALA A 239 15.04 -10.50 17.39
C ALA A 239 14.01 -10.60 18.53
N ARG A 240 12.82 -10.06 18.31
CA ARG A 240 11.68 -10.18 19.23
C ARG A 240 10.85 -11.44 18.99
N THR A 241 10.75 -11.93 17.75
CA THR A 241 10.09 -13.20 17.40
C THR A 241 10.76 -14.41 18.06
N LEU A 242 12.10 -14.44 18.12
CA LEU A 242 12.83 -15.48 18.85
C LEU A 242 12.56 -15.42 20.36
N SER A 243 12.35 -14.24 20.95
CA SER A 243 12.06 -14.14 22.39
C SER A 243 10.68 -14.72 22.78
N ALA A 244 9.69 -14.61 21.88
CA ALA A 244 8.35 -15.17 22.06
C ALA A 244 8.33 -16.71 21.86
N ALA A 245 9.06 -17.22 20.86
CA ALA A 245 9.22 -18.66 20.67
C ALA A 245 10.04 -19.32 21.79
N THR A 246 11.07 -18.63 22.32
CA THR A 246 11.88 -19.13 23.44
C THR A 246 11.09 -19.14 24.76
N HIS A 247 10.06 -18.31 24.93
CA HIS A 247 9.14 -18.41 26.07
C HIS A 247 8.15 -19.58 25.97
N ALA A 248 7.81 -20.03 24.76
CA ALA A 248 6.93 -21.18 24.54
C ALA A 248 7.65 -22.53 24.71
N GLU A 249 8.98 -22.58 24.49
CA GLU A 249 9.77 -23.82 24.68
C GLU A 249 10.39 -23.99 26.08
N ILE A 250 10.41 -22.95 26.93
CA ILE A 250 10.92 -23.07 28.32
C ILE A 250 9.81 -23.43 29.33
N LEU A 251 8.54 -23.40 28.93
CA LEU A 251 7.38 -23.76 29.77
C LEU A 251 6.55 -24.94 29.22
N GLY A 252 7.10 -25.70 28.25
CA GLY A 252 6.56 -26.96 27.76
C GLY A 252 7.30 -28.17 28.34
#